data_AF-A0A9D2KDG1-F1
#
_entry.id   AF-A0A9D2KDG1-F1
#
_cell.length_a   1.000
_cell.length_b   1.000
_cell.length_c   1.000
_cell.angle_alpha   90.00
_cell.angle_beta   90.00
_cell.angle_gamma   90.00
#
_symmetry.space_group_name_H-M   'P 1'
#
loop_
_entity.id
_entity.type
_entity.pdbx_description
1 polymer ?
#
loop_
_entity_poly.entity_id
_entity_poly.type
_entity_poly.pdbx_seq_one_letter_code
_entity_poly.pdbx_strand_id
1 'polypeptide(L)'
;MSPQSILSFKHNMTWGFIPVLLSMILSEFVPLGMAIYIGAILAIGLSTYTFLRKGEHLPQILLYAITVMLVMLAATYYFYAASCQPQWYPFTLEIGTLLLILLFYLNRKSLVAHYVSSPKKHQPSIKNIEATIVSARVVLLFGFLHLLALLFAHAPLQGKSDFILHHVAPPAVFVLSILFNQIGISYFNRLMRRTVFVPVVNDEGDVTGKALASDALSKKQKYMIPFVRMAVTLNGMLYLCPRQQNTAFEKGKTDLPVEGYLLYGETLKQGLHRLVRQVLPDVPLQDLKFNFKYKLENKVTNRLVYVFTLTIDHESQLTKHKGRPGKLWTIPQIEQNLGQNFFCSSFEDEYNRVFSMIDECGGNFSAHNAH
;
A
#
# COMPACT_ATOMS: atom_id res chain seq x y z
N MET A 1 -1.62 -14.03 0.35
CA MET A 1 -0.84 -12.78 0.38
C MET A 1 -1.49 -11.79 -0.58
N SER A 2 -2.33 -10.86 -0.09
CA SER A 2 -2.73 -9.73 -0.94
C SER A 2 -1.49 -8.90 -1.23
N PRO A 3 -1.21 -8.49 -2.48
CA PRO A 3 -0.02 -7.70 -2.76
C PRO A 3 -0.09 -6.41 -1.93
N GLN A 4 0.91 -6.22 -1.06
CA GLN A 4 1.27 -4.89 -0.59
C GLN A 4 1.28 -3.99 -1.82
N SER A 5 0.73 -2.78 -1.72
CA SER A 5 0.66 -1.85 -2.86
C SER A 5 2.05 -1.32 -3.17
N ILE A 6 2.89 -2.19 -3.69
CA ILE A 6 4.21 -1.94 -4.22
C ILE A 6 3.96 -1.45 -5.64
N LEU A 7 4.27 -0.19 -5.89
CA LEU A 7 4.32 0.32 -7.25
C LEU A 7 5.52 -0.35 -7.91
N SER A 8 5.28 -1.31 -8.81
CA SER A 8 6.38 -1.91 -9.57
C SER A 8 7.13 -0.83 -10.33
N PHE A 9 8.45 -0.98 -10.45
CA PHE A 9 9.33 -0.13 -11.25
C PHE A 9 8.84 0.00 -12.72
N LYS A 10 8.13 -1.03 -13.21
CA LYS A 10 7.46 -1.04 -14.52
C LYS A 10 6.39 0.05 -14.68
N HIS A 11 5.89 0.62 -13.58
CA HIS A 11 4.92 1.72 -13.59
C HIS A 11 5.55 3.10 -13.73
N ASN A 12 6.88 3.20 -13.83
CA ASN A 12 7.50 4.48 -14.14
C ASN A 12 7.17 4.86 -15.60
N MET A 13 6.13 5.66 -15.77
CA MET A 13 5.64 6.09 -17.08
C MET A 13 6.63 6.99 -17.82
N THR A 14 7.64 7.51 -17.13
CA THR A 14 8.72 8.28 -17.75
C THR A 14 9.63 7.46 -18.65
N TRP A 15 9.56 6.12 -18.59
CA TRP A 15 10.19 5.28 -19.61
C TRP A 15 9.60 5.51 -21.02
N GLY A 16 8.41 6.10 -21.12
CA GLY A 16 7.86 6.57 -22.38
C GLY A 16 8.72 7.66 -23.06
N PHE A 17 9.60 8.33 -22.32
CA PHE A 17 10.49 9.36 -22.86
C PHE A 17 11.78 8.83 -23.48
N ILE A 18 12.10 7.52 -23.36
CA ILE A 18 13.35 6.98 -23.89
C ILE A 18 13.53 7.31 -25.39
N PRO A 19 12.51 7.17 -26.27
CA PRO A 19 12.71 7.45 -27.69
C PRO A 19 13.04 8.92 -27.98
N VAL A 20 12.37 9.85 -27.29
CA VAL A 20 12.63 11.29 -27.49
C VAL A 20 14.00 11.68 -26.90
N LEU A 21 14.33 11.15 -25.72
CA LEU A 21 15.64 11.38 -25.09
C LEU A 21 16.78 10.83 -25.95
N LEU A 22 16.62 9.63 -26.51
CA LEU A 22 17.62 9.05 -27.42
C LEU A 22 17.77 9.91 -28.67
N SER A 23 16.67 10.40 -29.23
CA SER A 23 16.70 11.28 -30.41
C SER A 23 17.42 12.59 -30.13
N MET A 24 17.19 13.21 -28.95
CA MET A 24 17.92 14.40 -28.51
C MET A 24 19.42 14.14 -28.42
N ILE A 25 19.83 13.06 -27.73
CA ILE A 25 21.25 12.75 -27.53
C ILE A 25 21.94 12.43 -28.87
N LEU A 26 21.30 11.63 -29.73
CA LEU A 26 21.87 11.25 -31.03
C LEU A 26 22.04 12.44 -31.97
N SER A 27 21.21 13.49 -31.84
CA SER A 27 21.30 14.67 -32.70
C SER A 27 22.62 15.45 -32.54
N GLU A 28 23.35 15.24 -31.44
CA GLU A 28 24.66 15.84 -31.20
C GLU A 28 25.81 15.09 -31.89
N PHE A 29 25.62 13.81 -32.22
CA PHE A 29 26.70 12.93 -32.73
C PHE A 29 26.49 12.49 -34.17
N VAL A 30 25.26 12.56 -34.66
CA VAL A 30 24.83 11.98 -35.94
C VAL A 30 24.00 13.00 -36.71
N PRO A 31 24.01 13.00 -38.06
CA PRO A 31 23.15 13.87 -38.85
C PRO A 31 21.69 13.86 -38.37
N LEU A 32 21.10 15.05 -38.31
CA LEU A 32 19.76 15.32 -37.75
C LEU A 32 18.69 14.32 -38.22
N GLY A 33 18.64 14.05 -39.53
CA GLY A 33 17.68 13.10 -40.10
C GLY A 33 17.80 11.68 -39.52
N MET A 34 19.02 11.19 -39.32
CA MET A 34 19.24 9.87 -38.72
C MET A 34 18.80 9.85 -37.26
N ALA A 35 19.07 10.91 -36.49
CA ALA A 35 18.63 11.02 -35.11
C ALA A 35 17.09 11.01 -34.98
N ILE A 36 16.39 11.69 -35.89
CA ILE A 36 14.92 11.67 -35.98
C ILE A 36 14.42 10.26 -36.32
N TYR A 37 14.94 9.64 -37.38
CA TYR A 37 14.49 8.32 -37.82
C TYR A 37 14.77 7.22 -36.79
N ILE A 38 15.95 7.22 -36.16
CA ILE A 38 16.27 6.26 -35.09
C ILE A 38 15.31 6.42 -33.90
N GLY A 39 15.03 7.66 -33.49
CA GLY A 39 14.05 7.95 -32.44
C GLY A 39 12.65 7.45 -32.78
N ALA A 40 12.17 7.72 -33.99
CA ALA A 40 10.85 7.29 -34.46
C ALA A 40 10.73 5.76 -34.57
N ILE A 41 11.74 5.09 -35.13
CA ILE A 41 11.78 3.63 -35.24
C ILE A 41 11.74 2.99 -33.84
N LEU A 42 12.53 3.50 -32.90
CA LEU A 42 12.52 3.00 -31.52
C LEU A 42 11.15 3.22 -30.86
N ALA A 43 10.53 4.38 -31.05
CA ALA A 43 9.21 4.69 -30.52
C ALA A 43 8.13 3.73 -31.05
N ILE A 44 8.13 3.45 -32.36
CA ILE A 44 7.23 2.48 -32.99
C ILE A 44 7.49 1.08 -32.43
N GLY A 45 8.75 0.67 -32.33
CA GLY A 45 9.13 -0.65 -31.80
C GLY A 45 8.65 -0.86 -30.37
N LEU A 46 8.88 0.11 -29.47
CA LEU A 46 8.41 0.04 -28.08
C LEU A 46 6.89 0.12 -27.97
N SER A 47 6.23 0.96 -28.77
CA SER A 47 4.77 1.06 -28.81
C SER A 47 4.13 -0.24 -29.29
N THR A 48 4.69 -0.87 -30.32
CA THR A 48 4.22 -2.16 -30.85
C THR A 48 4.47 -3.28 -29.85
N TYR A 49 5.67 -3.33 -29.25
CA TYR A 49 6.02 -4.31 -28.22
C TYR A 49 5.06 -4.26 -27.02
N THR A 50 4.74 -3.05 -26.55
CA THR A 50 3.84 -2.85 -25.41
C THR A 50 2.39 -3.14 -25.77
N PHE A 51 1.96 -2.83 -27.00
CA PHE A 51 0.63 -3.16 -27.51
C PHE A 51 0.41 -4.67 -27.68
N LEU A 52 1.42 -5.40 -28.18
CA LEU A 52 1.32 -6.85 -28.43
C LEU A 52 1.37 -7.69 -27.15
N ARG A 53 2.00 -7.18 -26.07
CA ARG A 53 2.09 -7.88 -24.78
C ARG A 53 0.76 -7.76 -24.02
N LYS A 54 -0.23 -8.56 -24.42
CA LYS A 54 -1.63 -8.67 -23.91
C LYS A 54 -1.81 -8.91 -22.38
N GLY A 55 -0.76 -8.86 -21.57
CA GLY A 55 -0.79 -9.32 -20.18
C GLY A 55 -1.25 -8.28 -19.15
N GLU A 56 -0.94 -7.00 -19.34
CA GLU A 56 -1.36 -5.94 -18.43
C GLU A 56 -1.44 -4.66 -19.28
N HIS A 57 -2.64 -4.15 -19.54
CA HIS A 57 -2.84 -2.86 -20.20
C HIS A 57 -2.26 -1.76 -19.30
N LEU A 58 -0.95 -1.56 -19.41
CA LEU A 58 -0.26 -0.40 -18.90
C LEU A 58 -0.55 0.68 -19.95
N PRO A 59 -1.40 1.68 -19.65
CA PRO A 59 -1.71 2.71 -20.62
C PRO A 59 -0.48 3.60 -20.71
N GLN A 60 0.48 3.22 -21.57
CA GLN A 60 1.64 4.05 -21.89
C GLN A 60 1.20 5.16 -22.85
N ILE A 61 0.15 5.91 -22.46
CA ILE A 61 -0.45 7.03 -23.20
C ILE A 61 0.65 7.99 -23.62
N LEU A 62 1.59 8.22 -22.71
CA LEU A 62 2.74 9.08 -22.94
C LEU A 62 3.66 8.53 -24.04
N LEU A 63 3.99 7.23 -24.03
CA LEU A 63 4.81 6.61 -25.09
C LEU A 63 4.09 6.68 -26.44
N TYR A 64 2.79 6.37 -26.48
CA TYR A 64 2.01 6.43 -27.73
C TYR A 64 1.96 7.85 -28.28
N ALA A 65 1.73 8.82 -27.42
CA ALA A 65 1.67 10.22 -27.82
C ALA A 65 3.04 10.73 -28.30
N ILE A 66 4.14 10.33 -27.66
CA ILE A 66 5.51 10.61 -28.12
C ILE A 66 5.81 9.92 -29.45
N THR A 67 5.30 8.70 -29.66
CA THR A 67 5.46 7.96 -30.91
C THR A 67 4.78 8.70 -32.05
N VAL A 68 3.54 9.17 -31.85
CA VAL A 68 2.84 10.01 -32.83
C VAL A 68 3.64 11.28 -33.12
N MET A 69 4.13 11.97 -32.10
CA MET A 69 4.93 13.19 -32.27
C MET A 69 6.21 12.94 -33.09
N LEU A 70 6.99 11.91 -32.76
CA LEU A 70 8.23 11.58 -33.46
C LEU A 70 7.99 11.10 -34.90
N VAL A 71 6.92 10.35 -35.15
CA VAL A 71 6.54 9.93 -36.51
C VAL A 71 6.12 11.13 -37.35
N MET A 72 5.33 12.04 -36.79
CA MET A 72 4.96 13.29 -37.47
C MET A 72 6.20 14.16 -37.77
N LEU A 73 7.15 14.22 -36.84
CA LEU A 73 8.42 14.93 -37.04
C LEU A 73 9.28 14.28 -38.14
N ALA A 74 9.37 12.95 -38.16
CA ALA A 74 10.07 12.19 -39.19
C ALA A 74 9.46 12.40 -40.59
N ALA A 75 8.13 12.36 -40.69
CA ALA A 75 7.43 12.66 -41.94
C ALA A 75 7.66 14.10 -42.39
N THR A 76 7.59 15.07 -41.47
CA THR A 76 7.83 16.48 -41.78
C THR A 76 9.25 16.71 -42.28
N TYR A 77 10.25 16.09 -41.63
CA TYR A 77 11.64 16.15 -42.08
C TYR A 77 11.82 15.53 -43.47
N TYR A 78 11.14 14.41 -43.76
CA TYR A 78 11.21 13.78 -45.08
C TYR A 78 10.72 14.70 -46.21
N PHE A 79 9.62 15.44 -46.00
CA PHE A 79 9.06 16.35 -47.00
C PHE A 79 9.72 17.73 -47.03
N TYR A 80 10.21 18.23 -45.89
CA TYR A 80 10.67 19.61 -45.72
C TYR A 80 12.07 19.73 -45.10
N ALA A 81 12.98 18.79 -45.42
CA ALA A 81 14.33 18.72 -44.83
C ALA A 81 15.09 20.06 -44.87
N ALA A 82 14.95 20.83 -45.96
CA ALA A 82 15.62 22.12 -46.15
C ALA A 82 15.19 23.22 -45.15
N SER A 83 14.03 23.06 -44.48
CA SER A 83 13.51 24.03 -43.50
C SER A 83 13.90 23.72 -42.06
N CYS A 84 14.44 22.54 -41.78
CA CYS A 84 14.80 22.13 -40.42
C CYS A 84 16.20 22.64 -40.02
N GLN A 85 16.25 23.51 -39.02
CA GLN A 85 17.51 23.99 -38.43
C GLN A 85 18.01 23.02 -37.35
N PRO A 86 19.21 22.43 -37.47
CA PRO A 86 19.74 21.47 -36.48
C PRO A 86 19.97 22.08 -35.09
N GLN A 87 20.27 23.38 -35.04
CA GLN A 87 20.66 24.09 -33.81
C GLN A 87 19.60 24.06 -32.70
N TRP A 88 18.31 24.01 -33.07
CA TRP A 88 17.20 24.11 -32.12
C TRP A 88 16.51 22.77 -31.86
N TYR A 89 17.11 21.67 -32.31
CA TYR A 89 16.41 20.38 -32.34
C TYR A 89 16.11 19.80 -30.95
N PRO A 90 17.06 19.69 -30.00
CA PRO A 90 16.77 19.18 -28.66
C PRO A 90 15.72 20.05 -27.94
N PHE A 91 15.82 21.37 -28.08
CA PHE A 91 14.86 22.32 -27.55
C PHE A 91 13.46 22.17 -28.16
N THR A 92 13.36 21.99 -29.48
CA THR A 92 12.08 21.78 -30.19
C THR A 92 11.39 20.50 -29.71
N LEU A 93 12.15 19.43 -29.53
CA LEU A 93 11.64 18.17 -28.99
C LEU A 93 11.17 18.31 -27.53
N GLU A 94 11.86 19.10 -26.72
CA GLU A 94 11.43 19.38 -25.35
C GLU A 94 10.10 20.13 -25.33
N ILE A 95 9.98 21.24 -26.06
CA ILE A 95 8.73 22.02 -26.11
C ILE A 95 7.57 21.15 -26.62
N GLY A 96 7.79 20.40 -27.71
CA GLY A 96 6.76 19.52 -28.27
C GLY A 96 6.30 18.47 -27.26
N THR A 97 7.23 17.87 -26.52
CA THR A 97 6.92 16.88 -25.49
C THR A 97 6.23 17.51 -24.29
N LEU A 98 6.67 18.69 -23.82
CA LEU A 98 6.04 19.41 -22.72
C LEU A 98 4.61 19.85 -23.05
N LEU A 99 4.37 20.32 -24.27
CA LEU A 99 3.04 20.68 -24.76
C LEU A 99 2.10 19.47 -24.74
N LEU A 100 2.57 18.33 -25.24
CA LEU A 100 1.83 17.07 -25.23
C LEU A 100 1.46 16.63 -23.79
N ILE A 101 2.41 16.71 -22.85
CA ILE A 101 2.18 16.39 -21.43
C ILE A 101 1.20 17.39 -20.80
N LEU A 102 1.32 18.67 -21.14
CA LEU A 102 0.42 19.70 -20.62
C LEU A 102 -1.02 19.46 -21.07
N LEU A 103 -1.24 19.14 -22.35
CA LEU A 103 -2.55 18.77 -22.89
C LEU A 103 -3.14 17.55 -22.17
N PHE A 104 -2.33 16.52 -21.93
CA PHE A 104 -2.72 15.37 -21.12
C PHE A 104 -3.11 15.78 -19.69
N TYR A 105 -2.30 16.62 -19.04
CA TYR A 105 -2.50 17.03 -17.65
C TYR A 105 -3.75 17.92 -17.48
N LEU A 106 -4.02 18.83 -18.41
CA LEU A 106 -5.22 19.66 -18.39
C LEU A 106 -6.49 18.82 -18.56
N ASN A 107 -6.47 17.83 -19.47
CA ASN A 107 -7.60 16.95 -19.75
C ASN A 107 -7.69 15.73 -18.81
N ARG A 108 -6.85 15.66 -17.77
CA ARG A 108 -6.74 14.49 -16.87
C ARG A 108 -8.08 14.02 -16.28
N LYS A 109 -8.99 14.94 -15.91
CA LYS A 109 -10.29 14.57 -15.32
C LYS A 109 -11.16 13.81 -16.31
N SER A 110 -11.24 14.30 -17.55
CA SER A 110 -12.01 13.67 -18.63
C SER A 110 -11.40 12.33 -19.04
N LEU A 111 -10.07 12.27 -19.14
CA LEU A 111 -9.35 11.04 -19.47
C LEU A 111 -9.55 9.97 -18.38
N VAL A 112 -9.39 10.33 -17.10
CA VAL A 112 -9.64 9.42 -15.97
C VAL A 112 -11.08 8.89 -16.02
N ALA A 113 -12.08 9.75 -16.20
CA ALA A 113 -13.47 9.34 -16.28
C ALA A 113 -13.74 8.34 -17.43
N HIS A 114 -13.14 8.58 -18.61
CA HIS A 114 -13.25 7.69 -19.77
C HIS A 114 -12.62 6.32 -19.52
N TYR A 115 -11.43 6.28 -18.90
CA TYR A 115 -10.75 5.02 -18.57
C TYR A 115 -11.44 4.24 -17.44
N VAL A 116 -11.99 4.94 -16.45
CA VAL A 116 -12.75 4.31 -15.36
C VAL A 116 -14.06 3.70 -15.84
N SER A 117 -14.68 4.29 -16.87
CA SER A 117 -15.95 3.83 -17.46
C SER A 117 -15.77 2.74 -18.53
N SER A 118 -14.53 2.42 -18.92
CA SER A 118 -14.24 1.38 -19.92
C SER A 118 -14.48 -0.04 -19.40
N PRO A 119 -14.85 -1.00 -20.29
CA PRO A 119 -15.17 -2.38 -19.89
C PRO A 119 -14.00 -3.07 -19.17
N LYS A 120 -14.32 -3.88 -18.15
CA LYS A 120 -13.37 -4.55 -17.20
C LYS A 120 -12.15 -5.22 -17.86
N LYS A 121 -12.25 -5.65 -19.13
CA LYS A 121 -11.16 -6.30 -19.86
C LYS A 121 -10.02 -5.35 -20.26
N HIS A 122 -10.23 -4.04 -20.26
CA HIS A 122 -9.26 -3.01 -20.69
C HIS A 122 -9.05 -1.93 -19.62
N GLN A 123 -9.54 -2.13 -18.40
CA GLN A 123 -9.46 -1.12 -17.35
C GLN A 123 -8.03 -1.03 -16.82
N PRO A 124 -7.30 0.09 -17.04
CA PRO A 124 -6.01 0.28 -16.40
C PRO A 124 -6.21 0.40 -14.88
N SER A 125 -5.28 -0.15 -14.10
CA SER A 125 -5.30 0.03 -12.64
C SER A 125 -5.34 1.53 -12.31
N ILE A 126 -6.29 1.96 -11.47
CA ILE A 126 -6.46 3.36 -11.03
C ILE A 126 -5.14 3.94 -10.53
N LYS A 127 -4.35 3.13 -9.82
CA LYS A 127 -3.01 3.48 -9.31
C LYS A 127 -2.03 3.87 -10.42
N ASN A 128 -2.18 3.30 -11.61
CA ASN A 128 -1.30 3.57 -12.75
C ASN A 128 -1.60 4.92 -13.35
N ILE A 129 -2.89 5.30 -13.44
CA ILE A 129 -3.29 6.62 -13.89
C ILE A 129 -2.82 7.68 -12.88
N GLU A 130 -3.00 7.44 -11.58
CA GLU A 130 -2.48 8.32 -10.53
C GLU A 130 -0.97 8.51 -10.63
N ALA A 131 -0.20 7.42 -10.79
CA ALA A 131 1.24 7.48 -10.99
C ALA A 131 1.62 8.28 -12.26
N THR A 132 0.88 8.11 -13.36
CA THR A 132 1.09 8.86 -14.61
C THR A 132 0.89 10.36 -14.40
N ILE A 133 -0.17 10.76 -13.68
CA ILE A 133 -0.47 12.16 -13.38
C ILE A 133 0.62 12.77 -12.49
N VAL A 134 1.12 12.03 -11.50
CA VAL A 134 2.22 12.47 -10.64
C VAL A 134 3.50 12.66 -11.46
N SER A 135 3.85 11.69 -12.32
CA SER A 135 5.03 11.80 -13.18
C SER A 135 4.94 12.94 -14.20
N ALA A 136 3.76 13.18 -14.78
CA ALA A 136 3.51 14.32 -15.67
C ALA A 136 3.79 15.65 -14.97
N ARG A 137 3.36 15.80 -13.70
CA ARG A 137 3.61 17.03 -12.93
C ARG A 137 5.11 17.27 -12.68
N VAL A 138 5.88 16.22 -12.42
CA VAL A 138 7.34 16.33 -12.23
C VAL A 138 8.03 16.81 -13.51
N VAL A 139 7.66 16.24 -14.66
CA VAL A 139 8.26 16.63 -15.96
C VAL A 139 7.89 18.06 -16.32
N LEU A 140 6.62 18.45 -16.12
CA LEU A 140 6.17 19.83 -16.32
C LEU A 140 6.90 20.82 -15.40
N LEU A 141 7.20 20.43 -14.15
CA LEU A 141 7.95 21.27 -13.23
C LEU A 141 9.38 21.50 -13.72
N PHE A 142 10.11 20.44 -14.09
CA PHE A 142 11.48 20.59 -14.60
C PHE A 142 11.54 21.33 -15.93
N GLY A 143 10.60 21.04 -16.84
CA GLY A 143 10.47 21.78 -18.10
C GLY A 143 10.13 23.25 -17.88
N PHE A 144 9.24 23.57 -16.93
CA PHE A 144 8.95 24.96 -16.57
C PHE A 144 10.17 25.69 -16.01
N LEU A 145 10.97 25.03 -15.15
CA LEU A 145 12.21 25.60 -14.63
C LEU A 145 13.23 25.88 -15.75
N HIS A 146 13.32 24.98 -16.74
CA HIS A 146 14.18 25.20 -17.89
C HIS A 146 13.70 26.35 -18.78
N LEU A 147 12.40 26.41 -19.10
CA LEU A 147 11.79 27.53 -19.84
C LEU A 147 11.95 28.87 -19.10
N LEU A 148 11.88 28.86 -17.77
CA LEU A 148 12.12 30.04 -16.95
C LEU A 148 13.59 30.47 -17.02
N ALA A 149 14.52 29.52 -16.94
CA ALA A 149 15.95 29.80 -17.11
C ALA A 149 16.25 30.39 -18.49
N LEU A 150 15.61 29.87 -19.55
CA LEU A 150 15.63 30.44 -20.89
C LEU A 150 15.16 31.89 -20.90
N LEU A 151 14.01 32.20 -20.30
CA LEU A 151 13.46 33.55 -20.24
C LEU A 151 14.42 34.54 -19.55
N PHE A 152 15.01 34.15 -18.41
CA PHE A 152 15.98 35.01 -17.70
C PHE A 152 17.33 35.11 -18.41
N ALA A 153 17.69 34.11 -19.21
CA ALA A 153 18.88 34.07 -20.04
C ALA A 153 18.77 34.92 -21.33
N HIS A 154 17.68 35.69 -21.52
CA HIS A 154 17.53 36.61 -22.68
C HIS A 154 18.48 37.83 -22.65
N ALA A 155 19.29 38.01 -21.59
CA ALA A 155 20.48 38.85 -21.68
C ALA A 155 21.54 38.11 -22.51
N PRO A 156 22.30 38.76 -23.42
CA PRO A 156 23.11 38.09 -24.45
C PRO A 156 24.20 37.18 -23.84
N LEU A 157 23.83 35.94 -23.56
CA LEU A 157 24.68 34.91 -22.97
C LEU A 157 25.46 34.25 -24.11
N GLN A 158 26.47 34.97 -24.62
CA GLN A 158 27.33 34.46 -25.67
C GLN A 158 28.27 33.36 -25.14
N GLY A 159 28.42 32.28 -25.91
CA GLY A 159 29.40 31.23 -25.67
C GLY A 159 28.84 29.98 -24.98
N LYS A 160 29.53 29.49 -23.94
CA LYS A 160 29.25 28.16 -23.34
C LYS A 160 27.86 28.03 -22.71
N SER A 161 27.28 29.12 -22.24
CA SER A 161 25.94 29.14 -21.63
C SER A 161 24.84 28.83 -22.62
N ASP A 162 24.95 29.33 -23.85
CA ASP A 162 23.97 29.09 -24.92
C ASP A 162 23.95 27.62 -25.33
N PHE A 163 25.13 27.02 -25.47
CA PHE A 163 25.27 25.59 -25.73
C PHE A 163 24.66 24.72 -24.61
N ILE A 164 24.94 25.06 -23.36
CA ILE A 164 24.38 24.32 -22.20
C ILE A 164 22.85 24.40 -22.21
N LEU A 165 22.29 25.57 -22.50
CA LEU A 165 20.85 25.82 -22.39
C LEU A 165 20.06 25.19 -23.55
N HIS A 166 20.59 25.16 -24.76
CA HIS A 166 19.86 24.65 -25.92
C HIS A 166 20.17 23.18 -26.28
N HIS A 167 21.34 22.66 -25.87
CA HIS A 167 21.78 21.29 -26.21
C HIS A 167 21.83 20.36 -25.01
N VAL A 168 22.31 20.84 -23.85
CA VAL A 168 22.51 19.99 -22.65
C VAL A 168 21.28 19.96 -21.74
N ALA A 169 20.64 21.11 -21.53
CA ALA A 169 19.51 21.24 -20.62
C ALA A 169 18.26 20.46 -21.09
N PRO A 170 17.88 20.42 -22.38
CA PRO A 170 16.73 19.65 -22.84
C PRO A 170 16.79 18.14 -22.49
N PRO A 171 17.84 17.38 -22.85
CA PRO A 171 17.94 15.98 -22.42
C PRO A 171 18.07 15.86 -20.88
N ALA A 172 18.73 16.82 -20.22
CA ALA A 172 18.85 16.82 -18.76
C ALA A 172 17.49 16.93 -18.05
N VAL A 173 16.54 17.71 -18.57
CA VAL A 173 15.16 17.82 -18.03
C VAL A 173 14.49 16.44 -17.99
N PHE A 174 14.59 15.64 -19.05
CA PHE A 174 14.01 14.30 -19.07
C PHE A 174 14.76 13.32 -18.19
N VAL A 175 16.10 13.35 -18.18
CA VAL A 175 16.92 12.47 -17.32
C VAL A 175 16.63 12.74 -15.84
N LEU A 176 16.66 14.01 -15.42
CA LEU A 176 16.34 14.40 -14.04
C LEU A 176 14.90 14.03 -13.67
N SER A 177 13.96 14.20 -14.60
CA SER A 177 12.57 13.76 -14.41
C SER A 177 12.44 12.25 -14.19
N ILE A 178 13.15 11.43 -14.98
CA ILE A 178 13.15 9.97 -14.84
C ILE A 178 13.74 9.57 -13.49
N LEU A 179 14.88 10.14 -13.12
CA LEU A 179 15.57 9.86 -11.85
C LEU A 179 14.73 10.28 -10.64
N PHE A 180 14.15 11.49 -10.65
CA PHE A 180 13.32 11.97 -9.56
C PHE A 180 12.06 11.11 -9.38
N ASN A 181 11.38 10.76 -10.47
CA ASN A 181 10.24 9.83 -10.41
C ASN A 181 10.66 8.46 -9.86
N GLN A 182 11.84 7.97 -10.24
CA GLN A 182 12.35 6.69 -9.76
C GLN A 182 12.66 6.70 -8.26
N ILE A 183 13.26 7.80 -7.77
CA ILE A 183 13.50 8.04 -6.35
C ILE A 183 12.17 8.10 -5.60
N GLY A 184 11.18 8.83 -6.14
CA GLY A 184 9.84 8.94 -5.56
C GLY A 184 9.16 7.57 -5.40
N ILE A 185 9.17 6.74 -6.45
CA ILE A 185 8.62 5.37 -6.40
C ILE A 185 9.38 4.51 -5.39
N SER A 186 10.72 4.60 -5.37
CA SER A 186 11.56 3.85 -4.42
C SER A 186 11.27 4.24 -2.97
N TYR A 187 11.19 5.55 -2.70
CA TYR A 187 10.85 6.10 -1.39
C TYR A 187 9.45 5.67 -0.95
N PHE A 188 8.44 5.79 -1.83
CA PHE A 188 7.09 5.32 -1.57
C PHE A 188 7.08 3.83 -1.24
N ASN A 189 7.74 2.99 -2.05
CA ASN A 189 7.82 1.55 -1.78
C ASN A 189 8.56 1.21 -0.49
N ARG A 190 9.54 2.03 -0.07
CA ARG A 190 10.22 1.87 1.22
C ARG A 190 9.32 2.27 2.38
N LEU A 191 8.56 3.35 2.23
CA LEU A 191 7.57 3.79 3.22
C LEU A 191 6.46 2.74 3.37
N MET A 192 5.90 2.29 2.25
CA MET A 192 4.82 1.30 2.21
C MET A 192 5.23 -0.07 2.80
N ARG A 193 6.52 -0.43 2.74
CA ARG A 193 7.05 -1.62 3.42
C ARG A 193 7.01 -1.53 4.94
N ARG A 194 7.04 -0.32 5.50
CA ARG A 194 7.02 -0.07 6.95
C ARG A 194 5.61 0.25 7.47
N THR A 195 4.67 0.58 6.59
CA THR A 195 3.27 0.82 6.97
C THR A 195 2.53 -0.49 7.16
N VAL A 196 1.97 -0.70 8.35
CA VAL A 196 1.14 -1.85 8.68
C VAL A 196 -0.33 -1.50 8.43
N PHE A 197 -1.06 -2.39 7.75
CA PHE A 197 -2.49 -2.23 7.51
C PHE A 197 -3.28 -3.25 8.30
N VAL A 198 -4.46 -2.86 8.76
CA VAL A 198 -5.47 -3.74 9.36
C VAL A 198 -6.64 -3.92 8.38
N PRO A 199 -7.29 -5.09 8.36
CA PRO A 199 -8.49 -5.28 7.55
C PRO A 199 -9.67 -4.49 8.13
N VAL A 200 -10.54 -4.07 7.23
CA VAL A 200 -11.87 -3.57 7.57
C VAL A 200 -12.86 -4.67 7.20
N VAL A 201 -13.76 -5.02 8.12
CA VAL A 201 -14.69 -6.14 7.96
C VAL A 201 -16.16 -5.71 8.10
N ASN A 202 -17.06 -6.48 7.49
CA ASN A 202 -18.51 -6.43 7.77
C ASN A 202 -18.87 -7.26 9.02
N ASP A 203 -20.15 -7.36 9.34
CA ASP A 203 -20.64 -8.09 10.53
C ASP A 203 -20.41 -9.62 10.38
N GLU A 204 -20.33 -10.12 9.14
CA GLU A 204 -20.02 -11.52 8.82
C GLU A 204 -18.53 -11.84 8.98
N GLY A 205 -17.65 -10.85 8.93
CA GLY A 205 -16.19 -10.99 9.00
C GLY A 205 -15.48 -11.00 7.65
N ASP A 206 -16.19 -10.76 6.56
CA ASP A 206 -15.63 -10.58 5.23
C ASP A 206 -14.89 -9.24 5.13
N VAL A 207 -13.76 -9.27 4.43
CA VAL A 207 -12.90 -8.10 4.27
C VAL A 207 -13.48 -7.16 3.22
N THR A 208 -13.98 -6.01 3.65
CA THR A 208 -14.52 -4.94 2.80
C THR A 208 -13.48 -3.89 2.43
N GLY A 209 -12.36 -3.82 3.16
CA GLY A 209 -11.31 -2.84 2.91
C GLY A 209 -10.08 -2.98 3.80
N LYS A 210 -9.27 -1.93 3.85
CA LYS A 210 -8.07 -1.84 4.69
C LYS A 210 -7.88 -0.44 5.25
N ALA A 211 -7.32 -0.36 6.46
CA ALA A 211 -6.97 0.90 7.12
C ALA A 211 -5.53 0.88 7.63
N LEU A 212 -4.89 2.04 7.75
CA LEU A 212 -3.56 2.16 8.35
C LEU A 212 -3.64 1.84 9.85
N ALA A 213 -2.77 0.97 10.35
CA ALA A 213 -2.85 0.50 11.73
C ALA A 213 -2.68 1.63 12.75
N SER A 214 -1.79 2.60 12.50
CA SER A 214 -1.61 3.78 13.37
C SER A 214 -2.91 4.54 13.55
N ASP A 215 -3.62 4.80 12.45
CA ASP A 215 -4.82 5.62 12.45
C ASP A 215 -5.99 4.84 13.04
N ALA A 216 -6.11 3.58 12.64
CA ALA A 216 -7.15 2.66 13.06
C ALA A 216 -7.13 2.42 14.58
N LEU A 217 -5.95 2.40 15.20
CA LEU A 217 -5.78 2.12 16.63
C LEU A 217 -5.74 3.39 17.51
N SER A 218 -5.56 4.57 16.90
CA SER A 218 -5.45 5.84 17.64
C SER A 218 -6.77 6.35 18.22
N LYS A 219 -7.91 6.02 17.60
CA LYS A 219 -9.24 6.54 17.95
C LYS A 219 -10.35 5.56 17.58
N LYS A 220 -11.56 5.79 18.10
CA LYS A 220 -12.75 5.03 17.69
C LYS A 220 -12.98 5.19 16.18
N GLN A 221 -13.11 4.06 15.50
CA GLN A 221 -13.42 4.02 14.07
C GLN A 221 -14.91 3.81 13.83
N LYS A 222 -15.41 4.33 12.70
CA LYS A 222 -16.78 4.06 12.22
C LYS A 222 -16.91 2.64 11.67
N TYR A 223 -15.80 2.07 11.20
CA TYR A 223 -15.71 0.74 10.61
C TYR A 223 -15.20 -0.28 11.62
N MET A 224 -15.48 -1.55 11.38
CA MET A 224 -15.06 -2.65 12.26
C MET A 224 -13.70 -3.20 11.88
N ILE A 225 -12.90 -3.47 12.89
CA ILE A 225 -11.57 -4.09 12.77
C ILE A 225 -11.63 -5.46 13.43
N PRO A 226 -11.17 -6.54 12.77
CA PRO A 226 -11.13 -7.85 13.37
C PRO A 226 -10.05 -7.91 14.46
N PHE A 227 -10.44 -8.43 15.61
CA PHE A 227 -9.62 -8.52 16.81
C PHE A 227 -9.69 -9.93 17.37
N VAL A 228 -8.56 -10.49 17.79
CA VAL A 228 -8.46 -11.83 18.34
C VAL A 228 -8.20 -11.72 19.83
N ARG A 229 -8.89 -12.53 20.61
CA ARG A 229 -8.66 -12.76 22.04
C ARG A 229 -8.58 -14.26 22.27
N MET A 230 -7.60 -14.69 23.06
CA MET A 230 -7.35 -16.11 23.24
C MET A 230 -7.08 -16.43 24.71
N ALA A 231 -7.91 -17.32 25.24
CA ALA A 231 -7.73 -17.92 26.55
C ALA A 231 -6.68 -19.04 26.46
N VAL A 232 -5.82 -19.12 27.46
CA VAL A 232 -4.82 -20.18 27.58
C VAL A 232 -5.17 -21.02 28.79
N THR A 233 -5.34 -22.33 28.59
CA THR A 233 -5.80 -23.25 29.63
C THR A 233 -4.75 -24.32 29.92
N LEU A 234 -4.50 -24.60 31.19
CA LEU A 234 -3.65 -25.70 31.67
C LEU A 234 -4.42 -26.47 32.75
N ASN A 235 -4.66 -27.77 32.53
CA ASN A 235 -5.34 -28.64 33.50
C ASN A 235 -6.67 -28.06 34.04
N GLY A 236 -7.47 -27.44 33.17
CA GLY A 236 -8.76 -26.82 33.55
C GLY A 236 -8.65 -25.44 34.23
N MET A 237 -7.44 -24.92 34.45
CA MET A 237 -7.21 -23.55 34.94
C MET A 237 -6.98 -22.59 33.78
N LEU A 238 -7.42 -21.33 33.93
CA LEU A 238 -7.13 -20.26 32.97
C LEU A 238 -5.89 -19.48 33.38
N TYR A 239 -4.97 -19.28 32.44
CA TYR A 239 -3.87 -18.35 32.62
C TYR A 239 -4.33 -16.92 32.32
N LEU A 240 -4.30 -16.04 33.33
CA LEU A 240 -4.72 -14.65 33.20
C LEU A 240 -3.57 -13.70 33.57
N CYS A 241 -3.46 -12.59 32.85
CA CYS A 241 -2.37 -11.62 32.96
C CYS A 241 -2.90 -10.21 33.25
N PRO A 242 -2.19 -9.41 34.07
CA PRO A 242 -2.49 -7.99 34.18
C PRO A 242 -2.26 -7.28 32.84
N ARG A 243 -3.25 -6.49 32.37
CA ARG A 243 -3.12 -5.68 31.16
C ARG A 243 -1.96 -4.70 31.28
N GLN A 244 -1.25 -4.45 30.18
CA GLN A 244 -0.15 -3.48 30.16
C GLN A 244 -0.66 -2.07 30.50
N GLN A 245 0.13 -1.30 31.25
CA GLN A 245 -0.23 0.06 31.68
C GLN A 245 -0.38 1.06 30.51
N ASN A 246 0.21 0.76 29.35
CA ASN A 246 0.13 1.59 28.15
C ASN A 246 -1.10 1.28 27.27
N THR A 247 -2.01 0.41 27.71
CA THR A 247 -3.23 0.10 26.95
C THR A 247 -4.26 1.23 27.05
N ALA A 248 -4.99 1.51 25.96
CA ALA A 248 -6.01 2.54 25.95
C ALA A 248 -7.29 2.16 26.73
N PHE A 249 -7.46 0.89 27.09
CA PHE A 249 -8.67 0.32 27.67
C PHE A 249 -8.37 -0.49 28.94
N GLU A 250 -9.06 -0.14 30.03
CA GLU A 250 -9.05 -0.84 31.34
C GLU A 250 -7.66 -1.25 31.86
N LYS A 251 -6.77 -0.26 31.96
CA LYS A 251 -5.38 -0.42 32.41
C LYS A 251 -5.28 -1.14 33.75
N GLY A 252 -4.38 -2.11 33.85
CA GLY A 252 -4.05 -2.79 35.10
C GLY A 252 -5.02 -3.89 35.55
N LYS A 253 -6.21 -4.00 34.93
CA LYS A 253 -7.12 -5.11 35.18
C LYS A 253 -6.55 -6.44 34.67
N THR A 254 -6.99 -7.53 35.27
CA THR A 254 -6.62 -8.89 34.85
C THR A 254 -7.44 -9.32 33.63
N ASP A 255 -6.79 -9.90 32.61
CA ASP A 255 -7.42 -10.28 31.35
C ASP A 255 -6.71 -11.49 30.69
N LEU A 256 -7.20 -11.92 29.53
CA LEU A 256 -6.62 -12.96 28.70
C LEU A 256 -5.21 -12.58 28.22
N PRO A 257 -4.29 -13.55 28.11
CA PRO A 257 -2.88 -13.30 27.85
C PRO A 257 -2.61 -12.90 26.41
N VAL A 258 -3.39 -13.41 25.45
CA VAL A 258 -3.16 -13.21 24.02
C VAL A 258 -4.31 -12.37 23.45
N GLU A 259 -3.99 -11.15 23.05
CA GLU A 259 -4.91 -10.26 22.37
C GLU A 259 -4.22 -9.52 21.22
N GLY A 260 -4.95 -9.22 20.15
CA GLY A 260 -4.44 -8.35 19.10
C GLY A 260 -5.24 -8.37 17.82
N TYR A 261 -4.92 -7.44 16.92
CA TYR A 261 -5.59 -7.30 15.64
C TYR A 261 -4.97 -8.23 14.58
N LEU A 262 -5.78 -8.60 13.58
CA LEU A 262 -5.29 -9.25 12.37
C LEU A 262 -4.66 -8.21 11.44
N LEU A 263 -3.62 -8.59 10.69
CA LEU A 263 -3.04 -7.72 9.65
C LEU A 263 -3.73 -7.97 8.32
N TYR A 264 -3.82 -6.93 7.50
CA TYR A 264 -4.39 -7.05 6.17
C TYR A 264 -3.57 -8.01 5.31
N GLY A 265 -4.23 -9.03 4.76
CA GLY A 265 -3.62 -10.06 3.91
C GLY A 265 -3.10 -11.29 4.65
N GLU A 266 -3.16 -11.32 5.98
CA GLU A 266 -2.99 -12.55 6.78
C GLU A 266 -4.23 -13.43 6.67
N THR A 267 -4.03 -14.74 6.62
CA THR A 267 -5.09 -15.70 6.99
C THR A 267 -5.29 -15.69 8.50
N LEU A 268 -6.47 -16.09 8.97
CA LEU A 268 -6.76 -16.20 10.41
C LEU A 268 -5.70 -17.03 11.14
N LYS A 269 -5.29 -18.18 10.58
CA LYS A 269 -4.22 -19.03 11.10
C LYS A 269 -2.88 -18.31 11.23
N GLN A 270 -2.48 -17.53 10.23
CA GLN A 270 -1.23 -16.75 10.27
C GLN A 270 -1.28 -15.66 11.35
N GLY A 271 -2.41 -14.94 11.46
CA GLY A 271 -2.59 -13.94 12.49
C GLY A 271 -2.55 -14.53 13.90
N LEU A 272 -3.26 -15.64 14.13
CA LEU A 272 -3.23 -16.40 15.39
C LEU A 272 -1.80 -16.84 15.74
N HIS A 273 -1.09 -17.40 14.76
CA HIS A 273 0.29 -17.82 14.96
C HIS A 273 1.20 -16.65 15.37
N ARG A 274 1.06 -15.50 14.72
CA ARG A 274 1.83 -14.30 15.05
C ARG A 274 1.52 -13.81 16.47
N LEU A 275 0.25 -13.73 16.83
CA LEU A 275 -0.19 -13.25 18.15
C LEU A 275 0.27 -14.18 19.27
N VAL A 276 0.12 -15.50 19.11
CA VAL A 276 0.63 -16.47 20.09
C VAL A 276 2.14 -16.35 20.22
N ARG A 277 2.91 -16.32 19.12
CA ARG A 277 4.38 -16.20 19.21
C ARG A 277 4.88 -14.91 19.87
N GLN A 278 4.09 -13.83 19.82
CA GLN A 278 4.45 -12.57 20.47
C GLN A 278 4.42 -12.69 22.00
N VAL A 279 3.51 -13.50 22.53
CA VAL A 279 3.26 -13.66 23.97
C VAL A 279 3.88 -14.96 24.51
N LEU A 280 3.68 -16.07 23.81
CA LEU A 280 4.08 -17.44 24.14
C LEU A 280 4.87 -18.05 22.94
N PRO A 281 6.16 -17.72 22.77
CA PRO A 281 6.94 -18.05 21.57
C PRO A 281 7.11 -19.55 21.31
N ASP A 282 7.13 -20.37 22.35
CA ASP A 282 7.42 -21.80 22.29
C ASP A 282 6.16 -22.69 22.31
N VAL A 283 4.97 -22.07 22.30
CA VAL A 283 3.70 -22.81 22.32
C VAL A 283 3.23 -23.14 20.90
N PRO A 284 3.03 -24.42 20.56
CA PRO A 284 2.44 -24.82 19.29
C PRO A 284 0.92 -24.52 19.27
N LEU A 285 0.36 -24.26 18.09
CA LEU A 285 -1.09 -24.02 17.91
C LEU A 285 -1.88 -25.29 17.56
N GLN A 286 -1.45 -26.47 18.05
CA GLN A 286 -2.11 -27.74 17.70
C GLN A 286 -3.49 -27.84 18.34
N ASP A 287 -3.61 -27.47 19.63
CA ASP A 287 -4.85 -27.53 20.40
C ASP A 287 -5.58 -26.18 20.47
N LEU A 288 -5.59 -25.46 19.35
CA LEU A 288 -6.32 -24.21 19.22
C LEU A 288 -7.77 -24.46 18.80
N LYS A 289 -8.71 -24.02 19.65
CA LYS A 289 -10.16 -24.13 19.42
C LYS A 289 -10.78 -22.75 19.23
N PHE A 290 -11.60 -22.59 18.20
CA PHE A 290 -12.47 -21.43 18.04
C PHE A 290 -13.70 -21.61 18.92
N ASN A 291 -14.06 -20.57 19.70
CA ASN A 291 -15.24 -20.60 20.55
C ASN A 291 -16.41 -19.89 19.86
N PHE A 292 -16.28 -18.57 19.70
CA PHE A 292 -17.31 -17.74 19.07
C PHE A 292 -16.71 -16.40 18.60
N LYS A 293 -17.50 -15.64 17.85
CA LYS A 293 -17.21 -14.25 17.50
C LYS A 293 -18.36 -13.34 17.90
N TYR A 294 -18.06 -12.10 18.26
CA TYR A 294 -19.07 -11.11 18.64
C TYR A 294 -18.63 -9.69 18.28
N LYS A 295 -19.60 -8.78 18.16
CA LYS A 295 -19.35 -7.36 17.92
C LYS A 295 -19.14 -6.64 19.25
N LEU A 296 -18.00 -5.98 19.39
CA LEU A 296 -17.68 -5.10 20.51
C LEU A 296 -17.68 -3.65 20.03
N GLU A 297 -18.76 -2.94 20.30
CA GLU A 297 -18.85 -1.49 20.09
C GLU A 297 -19.01 -0.76 21.41
N ASN A 298 -18.07 0.13 21.71
CA ASN A 298 -18.15 1.01 22.88
C ASN A 298 -17.68 2.44 22.53
N LYS A 299 -17.47 3.29 23.54
CA LYS A 299 -17.00 4.68 23.33
C LYS A 299 -15.57 4.75 22.76
N VAL A 300 -14.78 3.69 22.91
CA VAL A 300 -13.35 3.65 22.56
C VAL A 300 -13.10 2.89 21.27
N THR A 301 -13.87 1.83 20.98
CA THR A 301 -13.57 0.93 19.88
C THR A 301 -14.82 0.36 19.20
N ASN A 302 -14.65 -0.07 17.94
CA ASN A 302 -15.61 -0.82 17.16
C ASN A 302 -14.88 -2.03 16.53
N ARG A 303 -15.11 -3.23 17.07
CA ARG A 303 -14.34 -4.44 16.72
C ARG A 303 -15.26 -5.64 16.49
N LEU A 304 -14.82 -6.51 15.59
CA LEU A 304 -15.33 -7.87 15.50
C LEU A 304 -14.34 -8.78 16.23
N VAL A 305 -14.71 -9.24 17.42
CA VAL A 305 -13.85 -10.02 18.32
C VAL A 305 -14.02 -11.50 18.03
N TYR A 306 -12.92 -12.21 17.82
CA TYR A 306 -12.86 -13.67 17.71
C TYR A 306 -12.22 -14.23 18.97
N VAL A 307 -12.92 -15.12 19.65
CA VAL A 307 -12.48 -15.74 20.90
C VAL A 307 -12.02 -17.17 20.63
N PHE A 308 -10.81 -17.48 21.09
CA PHE A 308 -10.20 -18.81 20.98
C PHE A 308 -9.80 -19.34 22.35
N THR A 309 -9.68 -20.66 22.45
CA THR A 309 -9.03 -21.34 23.57
C THR A 309 -7.82 -22.09 23.05
N LEU A 310 -6.70 -21.96 23.75
CA LEU A 310 -5.47 -22.70 23.51
C LEU A 310 -5.14 -23.53 24.75
N THR A 311 -5.17 -24.85 24.60
CA THR A 311 -4.75 -25.74 25.68
C THR A 311 -3.24 -25.98 25.60
N ILE A 312 -2.58 -25.93 26.75
CA ILE A 312 -1.16 -26.21 26.91
C ILE A 312 -0.98 -27.37 27.89
N ASP A 313 0.11 -28.11 27.75
CA ASP A 313 0.36 -29.34 28.52
C ASP A 313 1.27 -29.10 29.73
N HIS A 314 2.16 -28.11 29.64
CA HIS A 314 3.21 -27.91 30.63
C HIS A 314 3.32 -26.45 31.07
N GLU A 315 3.41 -26.24 32.39
CA GLU A 315 3.58 -24.90 32.97
C GLU A 315 4.89 -24.22 32.53
N SER A 316 5.91 -25.00 32.16
CA SER A 316 7.16 -24.49 31.59
C SER A 316 6.94 -23.62 30.35
N GLN A 317 5.87 -23.84 29.60
CA GLN A 317 5.50 -23.03 28.43
C GLN A 317 5.06 -21.61 28.81
N LEU A 318 4.54 -21.41 30.03
CA LEU A 318 4.15 -20.10 30.57
C LEU A 318 5.34 -19.32 31.12
N THR A 319 6.43 -20.00 31.52
CA THR A 319 7.63 -19.33 32.08
C THR A 319 8.32 -18.39 31.10
N LYS A 320 8.17 -18.66 29.79
CA LYS A 320 8.73 -17.84 28.70
C LYS A 320 7.74 -16.79 28.18
N HIS A 321 6.69 -16.51 28.94
CA HIS A 321 5.72 -15.48 28.60
C HIS A 321 6.39 -14.10 28.47
N LYS A 322 6.18 -13.47 27.32
CA LYS A 322 6.66 -12.11 27.02
C LYS A 322 5.60 -11.09 27.46
N GLY A 323 5.80 -10.48 28.63
CA GLY A 323 4.91 -9.45 29.17
C GLY A 323 4.92 -9.42 30.68
N ARG A 324 3.85 -8.89 31.29
CA ARG A 324 3.68 -9.01 32.74
C ARG A 324 3.36 -10.46 33.09
N PRO A 325 3.99 -11.03 34.14
CA PRO A 325 3.70 -12.39 34.55
C PRO A 325 2.22 -12.49 34.94
N GLY A 326 1.55 -13.50 34.39
CA GLY A 326 0.21 -13.89 34.78
C GLY A 326 0.20 -14.94 35.87
N LYS A 327 -1.00 -15.38 36.23
CA LYS A 327 -1.25 -16.45 37.20
C LYS A 327 -2.25 -17.43 36.62
N LEU A 328 -2.15 -18.70 37.02
CA LEU A 328 -3.19 -19.70 36.76
C LEU A 328 -4.34 -19.53 37.77
N TRP A 329 -5.55 -19.40 37.24
CA TRP A 329 -6.78 -19.22 38.00
C TRP A 329 -7.68 -20.43 37.84
N THR A 330 -8.15 -20.93 38.98
CA THR A 330 -9.21 -21.94 39.01
C THR A 330 -10.57 -21.30 38.77
N ILE A 331 -11.53 -22.07 38.28
CA ILE A 331 -12.91 -21.60 38.06
C ILE A 331 -13.52 -20.95 39.32
N PRO A 332 -13.46 -21.57 40.52
CA PRO A 332 -14.01 -20.95 41.74
C PRO A 332 -13.34 -19.62 42.11
N GLN A 333 -12.04 -19.47 41.87
CA GLN A 333 -11.34 -18.21 42.12
C GLN A 333 -11.81 -17.11 41.17
N ILE A 334 -12.11 -17.45 39.92
CA ILE A 334 -12.65 -16.50 38.94
C ILE A 334 -14.04 -16.07 39.39
N GLU A 335 -14.94 -17.02 39.66
CA GLU A 335 -16.31 -16.76 40.10
C GLU A 335 -16.39 -15.88 41.33
N GLN A 336 -15.52 -16.11 42.33
CA GLN A 336 -15.45 -15.28 43.53
C GLN A 336 -15.07 -13.82 43.24
N ASN A 337 -14.34 -13.54 42.16
CA ASN A 337 -13.83 -12.20 41.82
C ASN A 337 -14.59 -11.54 40.65
N LEU A 338 -15.57 -12.22 40.04
CA LEU A 338 -16.43 -11.64 38.99
C LEU A 338 -17.26 -10.49 39.56
N GLY A 339 -17.41 -9.41 38.79
CA GLY A 339 -18.18 -8.24 39.20
C GLY A 339 -17.53 -7.39 40.28
N GLN A 340 -16.35 -7.77 40.80
CA GLN A 340 -15.58 -7.00 41.78
C GLN A 340 -14.66 -5.94 41.14
N ASN A 341 -14.87 -5.63 39.85
CA ASN A 341 -14.05 -4.70 39.07
C ASN A 341 -12.56 -5.10 38.97
N PHE A 342 -12.25 -6.38 39.24
CA PHE A 342 -10.90 -6.94 39.17
C PHE A 342 -10.52 -7.33 37.74
N PHE A 343 -11.44 -7.97 37.03
CA PHE A 343 -11.24 -8.39 35.65
C PHE A 343 -11.67 -7.34 34.63
N CYS A 344 -11.10 -7.43 33.42
CA CYS A 344 -11.55 -6.64 32.29
C CYS A 344 -13.01 -6.97 31.97
N SER A 345 -13.81 -5.94 31.68
CA SER A 345 -15.24 -6.09 31.33
C SER A 345 -15.44 -7.07 30.17
N SER A 346 -14.59 -7.01 29.14
CA SER A 346 -14.62 -7.95 28.02
C SER A 346 -14.34 -9.40 28.44
N PHE A 347 -13.48 -9.62 29.44
CA PHE A 347 -13.24 -10.96 29.96
C PHE A 347 -14.46 -11.49 30.72
N GLU A 348 -15.06 -10.68 31.60
CA GLU A 348 -16.26 -11.09 32.35
C GLU A 348 -17.41 -11.44 31.39
N ASP A 349 -17.65 -10.61 30.36
CA ASP A 349 -18.64 -10.87 29.32
C ASP A 349 -18.34 -12.16 28.53
N GLU A 350 -17.08 -12.37 28.14
CA GLU A 350 -16.65 -13.56 27.40
C GLU A 350 -16.78 -14.83 28.24
N TYR A 351 -16.39 -14.76 29.50
CA TYR A 351 -16.50 -15.87 30.45
C TYR A 351 -17.95 -16.30 30.63
N ASN A 352 -18.86 -15.34 30.88
CA ASN A 352 -20.29 -15.62 31.02
C ASN A 352 -20.90 -16.23 29.75
N ARG A 353 -20.48 -15.77 28.56
CA ARG A 353 -20.92 -16.35 27.29
C ARG A 353 -20.48 -17.80 27.13
N VAL A 354 -19.21 -18.10 27.39
CA VAL A 354 -18.70 -19.48 27.35
C VAL A 354 -19.51 -20.38 28.29
N PHE A 355 -19.74 -19.93 29.52
CA PHE A 355 -20.48 -20.71 30.52
C PHE A 355 -21.94 -20.95 30.10
N SER A 356 -22.65 -19.92 29.64
CA SER A 356 -24.03 -20.07 29.16
C SER A 356 -24.16 -21.05 27.99
N MET A 357 -23.17 -21.11 27.10
CA MET A 357 -23.16 -22.06 25.97
C MET A 357 -22.93 -23.50 26.45
N ILE A 358 -22.16 -23.69 27.52
CA ILE A 358 -21.94 -25.00 28.14
C ILE A 358 -23.23 -25.49 28.81
N ASP A 359 -23.93 -24.62 29.54
CA ASP A 359 -25.19 -24.95 30.19
C ASP A 359 -26.31 -25.27 29.18
N GLU A 360 -26.34 -24.58 28.04
CA GLU A 360 -27.30 -24.85 26.95
C GLU A 360 -27.00 -26.17 26.21
N CYS A 361 -25.72 -26.58 26.11
CA CYS A 361 -25.31 -27.82 25.45
C CYS A 361 -25.25 -29.04 26.40
N GLY A 362 -25.19 -28.81 27.72
CA GLY A 362 -25.09 -29.82 28.76
C GLY A 362 -26.20 -29.69 29.78
N GLY A 363 -27.30 -30.40 29.56
CA GLY A 363 -28.41 -30.47 30.53
C GLY A 363 -27.93 -30.88 31.92
N ASN A 364 -28.31 -30.07 32.92
CA ASN A 364 -28.27 -30.32 34.37
C ASN A 364 -26.93 -30.83 34.93
N PHE A 365 -26.00 -29.91 35.24
CA PHE A 365 -25.25 -30.05 36.49
C PHE A 365 -26.12 -29.49 37.62
N SER A 366 -26.94 -30.37 38.20
CA SER A 366 -27.76 -30.06 39.36
C SER A 366 -26.88 -29.54 40.50
N ALA A 367 -27.15 -28.29 40.89
CA ALA A 367 -26.83 -27.79 42.21
C ALA A 367 -27.52 -28.68 43.26
N HIS A 368 -26.78 -29.60 43.87
CA HIS A 368 -27.10 -30.18 45.17
C HIS A 368 -25.85 -30.80 45.78
N ASN A 369 -25.24 -30.08 46.73
CA ASN A 369 -25.04 -30.54 48.11
C ASN A 369 -24.20 -29.51 48.86
N ALA A 370 -24.89 -28.46 49.34
CA ALA A 370 -24.52 -27.79 50.57
C ALA A 370 -25.48 -28.31 51.63
N HIS A 371 -25.00 -29.21 52.48
CA HIS A 371 -25.31 -29.34 53.90
C HIS A 371 -24.30 -30.27 54.56
#